data_AF-A0A4P5QTL5-F1
#
_entry.id   AF-A0A4P5QTL5-F1
#
_cell.length_a   1.000
_cell.length_b   1.000
_cell.length_c   1.000
_cell.angle_alpha   90.00
_cell.angle_beta   90.00
_cell.angle_gamma   90.00
#
_symmetry.space_group_name_H-M   'P 1'
#
loop_
_entity.id
_entity.type
_entity.pdbx_description
1 polymer ?
#
loop_
_entity_poly.entity_id
_entity_poly.type
_entity_poly.pdbx_seq_one_letter_code
_entity_poly.pdbx_strand_id
1 'polypeptide(L)'
;MVSPKADYDAPHPVAFSLPDGRTVVLRDTFQKSGAYDSATLAPIWQVDWFSLKGDLCWSADLGDVVRLNRFGLTSDWALAFYHDGRPVRRYDCKYLLTAFRHERFLPYETWDWHTAWYDVFEFDKNRLRLSTARRRLSFGDREFDLGFQEFYTFDMSTGAVIAFSTVGSRRIWWYFAGVVFVVCVIPLLFWFRRRKRSR
;
A
#
# COMPACT_ATOMS: atom_id res chain seq x y z
N MET A 1 -32.57 -8.74 -31.55
CA MET A 1 -31.85 -7.47 -31.39
C MET A 1 -30.45 -7.84 -30.91
N VAL A 2 -29.47 -7.82 -31.82
CA VAL A 2 -28.08 -8.17 -31.51
C VAL A 2 -27.44 -6.90 -30.96
N SER A 3 -26.96 -6.94 -29.72
CA SER A 3 -26.18 -5.85 -29.13
C SER A 3 -24.91 -5.65 -29.97
N PRO A 4 -24.56 -4.41 -30.38
CA PRO A 4 -23.30 -4.19 -31.08
C PRO A 4 -22.17 -4.61 -30.14
N LYS A 5 -21.38 -5.58 -30.60
CA LYS A 5 -20.14 -6.01 -29.96
C LYS A 5 -19.24 -4.79 -29.93
N ALA A 6 -19.11 -4.15 -28.77
CA ALA A 6 -18.13 -3.09 -28.58
C ALA A 6 -16.75 -3.73 -28.80
N ASP A 7 -16.06 -3.26 -29.84
CA ASP A 7 -14.73 -3.68 -30.22
C ASP A 7 -13.74 -3.08 -29.20
N TYR A 8 -13.64 -3.71 -28.03
CA TYR A 8 -12.72 -3.31 -26.95
C TYR A 8 -11.27 -3.78 -27.23
N ASP A 9 -11.05 -4.58 -28.28
CA ASP A 9 -9.80 -5.31 -28.51
C ASP A 9 -8.94 -4.75 -29.65
N ALA A 10 -9.37 -3.68 -30.33
CA ALA A 10 -8.50 -3.00 -31.30
C ALA A 10 -7.43 -2.20 -30.54
N PRO A 11 -6.11 -2.45 -30.74
CA PRO A 11 -5.08 -1.59 -30.21
C PRO A 11 -5.15 -0.25 -30.95
N HIS A 12 -5.99 0.65 -30.47
CA HIS A 12 -5.96 2.02 -30.94
C HIS A 12 -4.65 2.63 -30.45
N PRO A 13 -3.76 3.08 -31.35
CA PRO A 13 -2.57 3.81 -30.94
C PRO A 13 -3.03 5.01 -30.12
N VAL A 14 -2.70 5.02 -28.83
CA VAL A 14 -3.08 6.10 -27.92
C VAL A 14 -2.25 7.32 -28.31
N ALA A 15 -2.88 8.19 -29.09
CA ALA A 15 -2.36 9.49 -29.45
C ALA A 15 -2.39 10.40 -28.21
N PHE A 16 -1.26 10.99 -27.87
CA PHE A 16 -1.09 11.90 -26.74
C PHE A 16 -0.62 13.25 -27.24
N SER A 17 -1.28 14.32 -26.78
CA SER A 17 -0.87 15.69 -27.08
C SER A 17 0.18 16.17 -26.08
N LEU A 18 1.36 16.48 -26.59
CA LEU A 18 2.44 17.11 -25.82
C LEU A 18 2.07 18.56 -25.44
N PRO A 19 2.74 19.14 -24.42
CA PRO A 19 2.50 20.52 -24.00
C PRO A 19 2.68 21.58 -25.11
N ASP A 20 3.47 21.26 -26.14
CA ASP A 20 3.72 22.12 -27.30
C ASP A 20 2.71 21.92 -28.45
N GLY A 21 1.68 21.09 -28.24
CA GLY A 21 0.62 20.81 -29.21
C GLY A 21 0.94 19.71 -30.23
N ARG A 22 2.15 19.14 -30.22
CA ARG A 22 2.46 17.97 -31.06
C ARG A 22 1.69 16.75 -30.58
N THR A 23 1.24 15.92 -31.50
CA THR A 23 0.62 14.63 -31.19
C THR A 23 1.62 13.51 -31.43
N VAL A 24 1.81 12.65 -30.42
CA VAL A 24 2.69 11.49 -30.50
C VAL A 24 1.90 10.20 -30.24
N VAL A 25 2.27 9.12 -30.90
CA VAL A 25 1.82 7.78 -30.52
C VAL A 25 2.77 7.27 -29.43
N LEU A 26 2.26 7.11 -28.20
CA LEU A 26 3.11 6.92 -27.02
C LEU A 26 4.08 5.74 -27.16
N ARG A 27 3.63 4.58 -27.64
CA ARG A 27 4.47 3.38 -27.70
C ARG A 27 5.38 3.30 -28.92
N ASP A 28 5.03 3.99 -29.99
CA ASP A 28 5.90 4.12 -31.17
C ASP A 28 7.03 5.12 -30.88
N THR A 29 6.74 6.14 -30.06
CA THR A 29 7.68 7.22 -29.70
C THR A 29 8.55 6.85 -28.51
N PHE A 30 7.96 6.28 -27.45
CA PHE A 30 8.62 5.95 -26.19
C PHE A 30 8.59 4.44 -25.96
N GLN A 31 9.66 3.76 -26.40
CA GLN A 31 9.79 2.31 -26.25
C GLN A 31 9.89 1.86 -24.79
N LYS A 32 10.35 2.74 -23.89
CA LYS A 32 10.45 2.50 -22.45
C LYS A 32 9.62 3.50 -21.66
N SER A 33 9.18 3.10 -20.48
CA SER A 33 8.58 4.03 -19.52
C SER A 33 9.67 4.91 -18.91
N GLY A 34 9.32 6.12 -18.50
CA GLY A 34 10.30 7.04 -17.93
C GLY A 34 9.92 8.50 -18.06
N ALA A 35 10.90 9.37 -17.90
CA ALA A 35 10.77 10.80 -18.08
C ALA A 35 11.55 11.24 -19.31
N TYR A 36 10.91 12.08 -20.11
CA TYR A 36 11.43 12.53 -21.39
C TYR A 36 11.33 14.05 -21.46
N ASP A 37 12.33 14.66 -22.07
CA ASP A 37 12.29 16.08 -22.38
C ASP A 37 11.18 16.32 -23.41
N SER A 38 10.22 17.19 -23.09
CA SER A 38 9.04 17.36 -23.93
C SER A 38 9.33 18.04 -25.27
N ALA A 39 10.45 18.76 -25.40
CA ALA A 39 10.82 19.43 -26.64
C ALA A 39 11.57 18.49 -27.60
N THR A 40 12.56 17.77 -27.08
CA THR A 40 13.47 16.91 -27.85
C THR A 40 13.04 15.44 -27.90
N LEU A 41 12.14 15.01 -27.00
CA LEU A 41 11.77 13.61 -26.77
C LEU A 41 12.95 12.73 -26.31
N ALA A 42 14.07 13.34 -25.96
CA ALA A 42 15.22 12.64 -25.42
C ALA A 42 14.89 12.07 -24.03
N PRO A 43 15.35 10.85 -23.70
CA PRO A 43 15.17 10.31 -22.37
C PRO A 43 15.99 11.10 -21.35
N ILE A 44 15.32 11.62 -20.33
CA ILE A 44 15.96 12.11 -19.10
C ILE A 44 16.21 10.91 -18.18
N TRP A 45 15.26 9.98 -18.14
CA TRP A 45 15.27 8.84 -17.25
C TRP A 45 14.41 7.71 -17.84
N GLN A 46 14.84 6.45 -17.73
CA GLN A 46 14.13 5.31 -18.32
C GLN A 46 14.09 4.09 -17.41
N VAL A 47 13.00 3.34 -17.51
CA VAL A 47 12.73 2.11 -16.76
C VAL A 47 11.95 1.11 -17.61
N ASP A 48 12.03 -0.16 -17.21
CA ASP A 48 11.38 -1.31 -17.85
C ASP A 48 10.06 -1.71 -17.17
N TRP A 49 9.52 -0.83 -16.33
CA TRP A 49 8.30 -1.06 -15.57
C TRP A 49 7.30 0.08 -15.73
N PHE A 50 6.04 -0.23 -15.43
CA PHE A 50 4.94 0.73 -15.39
C PHE A 50 4.38 0.85 -13.96
N SER A 51 3.80 2.01 -13.65
CA SER A 51 3.07 2.26 -12.41
C SER A 51 2.08 3.39 -12.64
N LEU A 52 0.98 3.37 -11.87
CA LEU A 52 -0.03 4.42 -11.92
C LEU A 52 0.50 5.67 -11.20
N LYS A 53 -0.02 6.85 -11.57
CA LYS A 53 0.41 8.12 -10.95
C LYS A 53 0.28 8.10 -9.42
N GLY A 54 -0.77 7.49 -8.88
CA GLY A 54 -0.99 7.38 -7.43
C GLY A 54 -0.05 6.40 -6.71
N ASP A 55 0.64 5.54 -7.46
CA ASP A 55 1.58 4.54 -6.94
C ASP A 55 3.03 5.02 -7.07
N LEU A 56 3.24 6.27 -7.44
CA LEU A 56 4.54 6.87 -7.69
C LEU A 56 4.75 8.13 -6.84
N CYS A 57 5.93 8.20 -6.24
CA CYS A 57 6.49 9.43 -5.68
C CYS A 57 7.86 9.66 -6.32
N TRP A 58 8.23 10.92 -6.57
CA TRP A 58 9.50 11.26 -7.20
C TRP A 58 10.04 12.59 -6.68
N SER A 59 11.37 12.72 -6.66
CA SER A 59 12.05 13.98 -6.41
C SER A 59 11.86 14.95 -7.57
N ALA A 60 12.06 16.25 -7.33
CA ALA A 60 11.86 17.28 -8.37
C ALA A 60 12.78 17.11 -9.59
N ASP A 61 13.98 16.58 -9.38
CA ASP A 61 14.96 16.26 -10.42
C ASP A 61 14.79 14.86 -11.02
N LEU A 62 13.82 14.07 -10.52
CA LEU A 62 13.55 12.69 -10.93
C LEU A 62 14.71 11.71 -10.67
N GLY A 63 15.73 12.13 -9.91
CA GLY A 63 16.83 11.26 -9.49
C GLY A 63 16.33 10.15 -8.58
N ASP A 64 15.44 10.47 -7.65
CA ASP A 64 14.85 9.51 -6.72
C ASP A 64 13.39 9.23 -7.08
N VAL A 65 13.05 7.95 -7.27
CA VAL A 65 11.69 7.50 -7.57
C VAL A 65 11.32 6.37 -6.63
N VAL A 66 10.10 6.44 -6.09
CA VAL A 66 9.53 5.37 -5.26
C VAL A 66 8.27 4.83 -5.92
N ARG A 67 8.20 3.51 -5.99
CA ARG A 67 7.03 2.77 -6.42
C ARG A 67 6.37 2.10 -5.24
N LEU A 68 5.07 2.24 -5.19
CA LEU A 68 4.19 1.44 -4.36
C LEU A 68 3.57 0.33 -5.19
N ASN A 69 3.46 -0.86 -4.61
CA ASN A 69 2.69 -1.95 -5.19
C ASN A 69 1.39 -2.11 -4.41
N ARG A 70 0.26 -1.65 -4.97
CA ARG A 70 -1.06 -1.83 -4.35
C ARG A 70 -1.40 -3.31 -4.09
N PHE A 71 -0.86 -4.22 -4.90
CA PHE A 71 -0.99 -5.67 -4.73
C PHE A 71 0.12 -6.29 -3.85
N GLY A 72 0.77 -5.49 -3.02
CA GLY A 72 1.94 -5.89 -2.25
C GLY A 72 1.74 -7.08 -1.30
N LEU A 73 0.50 -7.37 -0.88
CA LEU A 73 0.17 -8.53 -0.05
C LEU A 73 0.38 -9.88 -0.76
N THR A 74 0.10 -9.93 -2.06
CA THR A 74 0.19 -11.14 -2.89
C THR A 74 1.44 -11.15 -3.77
N SER A 75 2.29 -10.14 -3.63
CA SER A 75 3.53 -9.97 -4.38
C SER A 75 4.75 -10.15 -3.48
N ASP A 76 5.91 -10.30 -4.10
CA ASP A 76 7.22 -10.35 -3.47
C ASP A 76 7.78 -8.93 -3.17
N TRP A 77 6.98 -7.88 -3.39
CA TRP A 77 7.26 -6.51 -2.95
C TRP A 77 6.02 -5.66 -2.76
N ALA A 78 6.18 -4.67 -1.88
CA ALA A 78 5.20 -3.67 -1.54
C ALA A 78 5.71 -2.25 -1.83
N LEU A 79 7.01 -2.00 -1.66
CA LEU A 79 7.62 -0.68 -1.86
C LEU A 79 9.01 -0.83 -2.47
N ALA A 80 9.34 -0.03 -3.49
CA ALA A 80 10.64 -0.08 -4.16
C ALA A 80 11.17 1.33 -4.43
N PHE A 81 12.43 1.57 -4.04
CA PHE A 81 13.16 2.84 -4.19
C PHE A 81 14.16 2.71 -5.34
N TYR A 82 14.28 3.77 -6.12
CA TYR A 82 15.15 3.87 -7.27
C TYR A 82 15.95 5.17 -7.17
N HIS A 83 17.21 5.11 -7.56
CA HIS A 83 18.09 6.26 -7.74
C HIS A 83 18.67 6.18 -9.14
N ASP A 84 18.50 7.24 -9.95
CA ASP A 84 18.86 7.29 -11.37
C ASP A 84 18.38 6.06 -12.16
N GLY A 85 17.19 5.55 -11.78
CA GLY A 85 16.50 4.45 -12.48
C GLY A 85 16.96 3.07 -12.08
N ARG A 86 17.92 2.98 -11.16
CA ARG A 86 18.42 1.72 -10.62
C ARG A 86 17.76 1.42 -9.29
N PRO A 87 17.33 0.18 -9.03
CA PRO A 87 16.75 -0.18 -7.75
C PRO A 87 17.80 -0.05 -6.64
N VAL A 88 17.49 0.73 -5.61
CA VAL A 88 18.33 0.93 -4.42
C VAL A 88 17.89 0.01 -3.30
N ARG A 89 16.57 -0.04 -3.04
CA ARG A 89 16.01 -0.82 -1.94
C ARG A 89 14.59 -1.24 -2.23
N ARG A 90 14.21 -2.40 -1.69
CA ARG A 90 12.87 -2.97 -1.84
C ARG A 90 12.40 -3.55 -0.52
N TYR A 91 11.13 -3.37 -0.23
CA TYR A 91 10.47 -3.91 0.95
C TYR A 91 9.30 -4.79 0.53
N ASP A 92 9.19 -5.93 1.19
CA ASP A 92 7.99 -6.76 1.10
C ASP A 92 6.93 -6.32 2.12
N CYS A 93 5.69 -6.74 1.89
CA CYS A 93 4.58 -6.38 2.78
C CYS A 93 4.72 -7.03 4.16
N LYS A 94 5.41 -8.17 4.29
CA LYS A 94 5.65 -8.84 5.59
C LYS A 94 6.59 -8.03 6.48
N TYR A 95 7.48 -7.23 5.90
CA TYR A 95 8.33 -6.32 6.61
C TYR A 95 7.55 -5.07 7.06
N LEU A 96 6.73 -4.51 6.17
CA LEU A 96 5.97 -3.28 6.42
C LEU A 96 4.74 -3.47 7.32
N LEU A 97 4.13 -4.65 7.32
CA LEU A 97 3.05 -5.00 8.24
C LEU A 97 3.66 -5.79 9.40
N THR A 98 3.86 -5.16 10.55
CA THR A 98 4.50 -5.80 11.71
C THR A 98 3.55 -6.77 12.42
N ALA A 99 2.27 -6.41 12.54
CA ALA A 99 1.24 -7.23 13.19
C ALA A 99 -0.07 -7.27 12.39
N PHE A 100 -0.89 -8.30 12.64
CA PHE A 100 -2.19 -8.51 11.99
C PHE A 100 -2.12 -8.46 10.45
N ARG A 101 -1.14 -9.17 9.88
CA ARG A 101 -0.80 -9.11 8.45
C ARG A 101 -1.77 -9.85 7.52
N HIS A 102 -2.58 -10.72 8.10
CA HIS A 102 -3.50 -11.55 7.34
C HIS A 102 -4.61 -10.68 6.71
N GLU A 103 -4.98 -10.96 5.47
CA GLU A 103 -5.97 -10.19 4.68
C GLU A 103 -7.29 -9.92 5.44
N ARG A 104 -7.80 -10.87 6.24
CA ARG A 104 -8.96 -10.71 7.12
C ARG A 104 -8.90 -9.50 8.08
N PHE A 105 -7.71 -8.97 8.34
CA PHE A 105 -7.49 -7.83 9.22
C PHE A 105 -7.36 -6.50 8.46
N LEU A 106 -7.49 -6.53 7.14
CA LEU A 106 -7.24 -5.42 6.25
C LEU A 106 -8.52 -5.09 5.46
N PRO A 107 -8.75 -3.81 5.13
CA PRO A 107 -9.88 -3.41 4.33
C PRO A 107 -9.76 -3.93 2.89
N TYR A 108 -10.91 -4.23 2.29
CA TYR A 108 -11.02 -4.59 0.89
C TYR A 108 -11.44 -3.36 0.07
N GLU A 109 -10.67 -3.00 -0.94
CA GLU A 109 -11.00 -1.94 -1.88
C GLU A 109 -11.74 -2.49 -3.11
N THR A 110 -12.90 -1.90 -3.38
CA THR A 110 -13.79 -2.33 -4.48
C THR A 110 -13.42 -1.75 -5.84
N TRP A 111 -12.67 -0.63 -5.87
CA TRP A 111 -12.30 0.03 -7.13
C TRP A 111 -11.41 -0.87 -8.00
N ASP A 112 -10.38 -1.46 -7.41
CA ASP A 112 -9.44 -2.37 -8.10
C ASP A 112 -9.46 -3.81 -7.54
N TRP A 113 -10.51 -4.15 -6.78
CA TRP A 113 -10.73 -5.50 -6.24
C TRP A 113 -9.49 -6.08 -5.53
N HIS A 114 -8.94 -5.33 -4.58
CA HIS A 114 -7.74 -5.76 -3.86
C HIS A 114 -7.83 -5.45 -2.37
N THR A 115 -7.06 -6.21 -1.58
CA THR A 115 -6.93 -5.93 -0.15
C THR A 115 -5.94 -4.79 0.04
N ALA A 116 -6.41 -3.66 0.59
CA ALA A 116 -5.56 -2.50 0.82
C ALA A 116 -4.68 -2.72 2.05
N TRP A 117 -3.36 -2.69 1.84
CA TRP A 117 -2.37 -2.87 2.89
C TRP A 117 -1.75 -1.56 3.38
N TYR A 118 -1.96 -0.47 2.64
CA TYR A 118 -1.53 0.88 2.95
C TYR A 118 -2.73 1.85 2.94
N ASP A 119 -2.51 3.06 3.44
CA ASP A 119 -3.55 4.11 3.54
C ASP A 119 -2.98 5.45 3.05
N VAL A 120 -1.83 5.88 3.61
CA VAL A 120 -1.11 7.07 3.15
C VAL A 120 0.14 6.66 2.39
N PHE A 121 0.37 7.26 1.23
CA PHE A 121 1.62 7.18 0.47
C PHE A 121 1.90 8.56 -0.12
N GLU A 122 2.73 9.33 0.57
CA GLU A 122 2.93 10.75 0.28
C GLU A 122 4.40 11.15 0.36
N PHE A 123 4.76 12.13 -0.46
CA PHE A 123 6.10 12.69 -0.53
C PHE A 123 6.14 14.06 0.14
N ASP A 124 7.13 14.26 1.01
CA ASP A 124 7.45 15.53 1.66
C ASP A 124 8.96 15.80 1.56
N LYS A 125 9.33 16.68 0.62
CA LYS A 125 10.70 17.13 0.33
C LYS A 125 11.65 16.01 -0.08
N ASN A 126 12.30 15.34 0.87
CA ASN A 126 13.21 14.20 0.61
C ASN A 126 12.77 12.96 1.41
N ARG A 127 11.54 12.97 1.90
CA ARG A 127 11.01 11.94 2.77
C ARG A 127 9.74 11.37 2.17
N LEU A 128 9.64 10.06 2.22
CA LEU A 128 8.42 9.36 1.92
C LEU A 128 7.70 9.04 3.22
N ARG A 129 6.44 9.43 3.33
CA ARG A 129 5.55 9.04 4.42
C ARG A 129 4.64 7.93 3.92
N LEU A 130 4.66 6.80 4.63
CA LEU A 130 3.80 5.67 4.37
C LEU A 130 3.05 5.33 5.65
N SER A 131 1.73 5.15 5.57
CA SER A 131 0.98 4.46 6.62
C SER A 131 0.40 3.16 6.09
N THR A 132 0.40 2.14 6.94
CA THR A 132 -0.29 0.89 6.63
C THR A 132 -1.81 1.09 6.75
N ALA A 133 -2.60 0.21 6.15
CA ALA A 133 -4.05 0.25 6.33
C ALA A 133 -4.43 -0.03 7.79
N ARG A 134 -5.40 0.70 8.34
CA ARG A 134 -5.85 0.45 9.70
C ARG A 134 -6.40 -0.98 9.85
N ARG A 135 -6.00 -1.69 10.90
CA ARG A 135 -6.43 -3.08 11.11
C ARG A 135 -7.86 -3.16 11.62
N ARG A 136 -8.67 -3.98 10.98
CA ARG A 136 -10.09 -4.15 11.27
C ARG A 136 -10.47 -5.61 11.16
N LEU A 137 -11.36 -6.08 12.02
CA LEU A 137 -11.84 -7.46 11.98
C LEU A 137 -13.33 -7.47 11.65
N SER A 138 -13.68 -8.09 10.54
CA SER A 138 -15.09 -8.29 10.16
C SER A 138 -15.65 -9.54 10.81
N PHE A 139 -16.81 -9.42 11.46
CA PHE A 139 -17.54 -10.53 12.06
C PHE A 139 -19.04 -10.39 11.73
N GLY A 140 -19.51 -11.13 10.73
CA GLY A 140 -20.83 -10.91 10.13
C GLY A 140 -20.92 -9.50 9.54
N ASP A 141 -22.03 -8.81 9.81
CA ASP A 141 -22.27 -7.43 9.32
C ASP A 141 -21.59 -6.35 10.17
N ARG A 142 -20.70 -6.72 11.10
CA ARG A 142 -20.02 -5.79 12.00
C ARG A 142 -18.53 -5.75 11.72
N GLU A 143 -18.00 -4.54 11.63
CA GLU A 143 -16.57 -4.28 11.50
C GLU A 143 -16.02 -3.76 12.84
N PHE A 144 -15.03 -4.45 13.38
CA PHE A 144 -14.36 -4.08 14.62
C PHE A 144 -13.02 -3.41 14.30
N ASP A 145 -12.94 -2.11 14.55
CA ASP A 145 -11.69 -1.38 14.41
C ASP A 145 -10.71 -1.71 15.55
N LEU A 146 -9.62 -2.40 15.20
CA LEU A 146 -8.55 -2.71 16.14
C LEU A 146 -7.72 -1.46 16.48
N GLY A 147 -7.80 -0.42 15.64
CA GLY A 147 -7.11 0.86 15.78
C GLY A 147 -5.61 0.77 15.53
N PHE A 148 -5.11 -0.40 15.15
CA PHE A 148 -3.69 -0.62 14.89
C PHE A 148 -3.30 -0.13 13.52
N GLN A 149 -2.23 0.66 13.47
CA GLN A 149 -1.71 1.23 12.24
C GLN A 149 -0.23 1.53 12.44
N GLU A 150 0.56 1.31 11.41
CA GLU A 150 1.99 1.59 11.39
C GLU A 150 2.27 2.79 10.48
N PHE A 151 3.21 3.62 10.90
CA PHE A 151 3.63 4.81 10.16
C PHE A 151 5.14 4.75 9.98
N TYR A 152 5.56 4.84 8.73
CA TYR A 152 6.94 4.84 8.31
C TYR A 152 7.28 6.19 7.69
N THR A 153 8.50 6.64 7.95
CA THR A 153 9.14 7.70 7.18
C THR A 153 10.43 7.14 6.61
N PHE A 154 10.58 7.21 5.30
CA PHE A 154 11.76 6.75 4.60
C PHE A 154 12.56 7.92 4.04
N ASP A 155 13.87 7.74 3.98
CA ASP A 155 14.75 8.54 3.16
C ASP A 155 14.56 8.14 1.69
N MET A 156 14.26 9.11 0.82
CA MET A 156 14.00 8.83 -0.60
C MET A 156 15.20 8.24 -1.32
N SER A 157 16.40 8.78 -1.08
CA SER A 157 17.61 8.43 -1.82
C SER A 157 18.14 7.03 -1.49
N THR A 158 18.08 6.65 -0.21
CA THR A 158 18.62 5.38 0.28
C THR A 158 17.54 4.31 0.48
N GLY A 159 16.27 4.73 0.53
CA GLY A 159 15.15 3.91 0.97
C GLY A 159 15.20 3.53 2.45
N ALA A 160 16.10 4.08 3.26
CA ALA A 160 16.25 3.70 4.67
C ALA A 160 15.06 4.18 5.51
N VAL A 161 14.61 3.38 6.48
CA VAL A 161 13.61 3.81 7.46
C VAL A 161 14.26 4.84 8.40
N ILE A 162 13.79 6.08 8.37
CA ILE A 162 14.23 7.16 9.27
C ILE A 162 13.43 7.12 10.57
N ALA A 163 12.11 6.90 10.46
CA ALA A 163 11.22 6.86 11.60
C ALA A 163 10.17 5.77 11.43
N PHE A 164 9.82 5.16 12.56
CA PHE A 164 8.77 4.16 12.66
C PHE A 164 7.96 4.43 13.93
N SER A 165 6.64 4.40 13.80
CA SER A 165 5.74 4.48 14.95
C SER A 165 4.51 3.61 14.72
N THR A 166 3.89 3.20 15.82
CA THR A 166 2.63 2.44 15.79
C THR A 166 1.59 3.13 16.66
N VAL A 167 0.35 3.09 16.19
CA VAL A 167 -0.83 3.53 16.96
C VAL A 167 -1.68 2.30 17.24
N GLY A 168 -2.49 2.33 18.30
CA GLY A 168 -3.44 1.25 18.63
C GLY A 168 -2.86 0.06 19.39
N SER A 169 -1.53 -0.03 19.56
CA SER A 169 -0.87 -1.12 20.31
C SER A 169 -1.42 -1.29 21.72
N ARG A 170 -1.69 -0.18 22.43
CA ARG A 170 -2.36 -0.20 23.75
C ARG A 170 -3.80 -0.71 23.68
N ARG A 171 -4.55 -0.35 22.64
CA ARG A 171 -5.94 -0.76 22.46
C ARG A 171 -6.05 -2.27 22.27
N ILE A 172 -5.14 -2.84 21.47
CA ILE A 172 -5.03 -4.30 21.29
C ILE A 172 -4.75 -4.99 22.63
N TRP A 173 -3.83 -4.45 23.43
CA TRP A 173 -3.52 -5.03 24.73
C TRP A 173 -4.75 -5.03 25.66
N TRP A 174 -5.54 -3.96 25.66
CA TRP A 174 -6.81 -3.91 26.39
C TRP A 174 -7.84 -4.93 25.87
N TYR A 175 -7.97 -5.10 24.56
CA TYR A 175 -8.84 -6.13 24.00
C TYR A 175 -8.41 -7.53 24.43
N PHE A 176 -7.10 -7.82 24.38
CA PHE A 176 -6.56 -9.09 24.83
C PHE A 176 -6.81 -9.32 26.34
N ALA A 177 -6.52 -8.32 27.17
CA ALA A 177 -6.77 -8.38 28.61
C ALA A 177 -8.26 -8.60 28.92
N GLY A 178 -9.16 -7.94 28.19
CA GLY A 178 -10.60 -8.12 28.32
C GLY A 178 -11.06 -9.55 27.98
N VAL A 179 -10.55 -10.12 26.88
CA VAL A 179 -10.85 -11.52 26.51
C VAL A 179 -10.34 -12.49 27.56
N VAL A 180 -9.11 -12.33 28.05
CA VAL A 180 -8.55 -13.18 29.11
C VAL A 180 -9.38 -13.06 30.40
N PHE A 181 -9.82 -11.85 30.76
CA PHE A 181 -10.68 -11.66 31.92
C PHE A 181 -12.01 -12.41 31.78
N VAL A 182 -12.67 -12.32 30.63
CA VAL A 182 -13.95 -13.01 30.40
C VAL A 182 -13.78 -14.53 30.33
N VAL A 183 -12.75 -15.03 29.64
CA VAL A 183 -12.57 -16.47 29.38
C VAL A 183 -11.95 -17.19 30.58
N CYS A 184 -11.02 -16.55 31.30
CA CYS A 184 -10.30 -17.21 32.38
C CYS A 184 -10.86 -16.83 33.75
N VAL A 185 -11.05 -15.53 34.02
CA VAL A 185 -11.36 -15.05 35.38
C VAL A 185 -12.81 -15.32 35.74
N ILE A 186 -13.77 -15.07 34.85
CA ILE A 186 -15.19 -15.29 35.13
C ILE A 186 -15.47 -16.77 35.44
N PRO A 187 -15.03 -17.76 34.64
CA PRO A 187 -15.26 -19.18 34.96
C PRO A 187 -14.58 -19.61 36.26
N LEU A 188 -13.38 -19.12 36.55
CA LEU A 188 -12.69 -19.37 37.84
C LEU A 188 -13.51 -18.84 39.01
N LEU A 189 -14.03 -17.62 38.93
CA LEU A 189 -14.89 -17.03 39.96
C LEU A 189 -16.18 -17.84 40.15
N PHE A 190 -16.82 -18.30 39.07
CA PHE A 190 -17.98 -19.18 39.14
C PHE A 190 -17.65 -20.53 39.78
N TRP A 191 -16.50 -21.12 39.45
CA TRP A 191 -16.03 -22.37 40.04
C TRP A 191 -15.78 -22.24 41.54
N PHE A 192 -15.06 -21.19 41.96
CA PHE A 192 -14.83 -20.91 43.39
C PHE A 192 -16.13 -20.63 44.15
N ARG A 193 -17.08 -19.91 43.54
CA ARG A 193 -18.41 -19.68 44.14
C ARG A 193 -19.21 -20.98 44.29
N ARG A 194 -19.18 -21.88 43.31
CA ARG A 194 -19.80 -23.21 43.43
C ARG A 194 -19.18 -24.02 44.55
N ARG A 195 -17.85 -24.02 44.67
CA ARG A 195 -17.12 -24.77 45.71
C ARG A 195 -17.38 -24.28 47.14
N LYS A 196 -17.66 -22.98 47.31
CA LYS A 196 -18.09 -22.42 48.61
C LYS A 196 -19.52 -22.75 49.01
N ARG A 197 -20.41 -23.11 48.06
CA ARG A 197 -21.80 -23.51 48.35
C ARG A 197 -21.96 -25.00 48.64
N SER A 198 -20.96 -25.82 48.31
CA SER A 198 -20.96 -27.28 48.54
C SER A 198 -20.22 -27.70 49.81
N ARG A 199 -19.82 -26.74 50.65
CA ARG A 199 -19.27 -26.93 51.99
C ARG A 199 -20.18 -26.19 52.97
#